data_AF-A0A804NQM8-F1
#
_entry.id   AF-A0A804NQM8-F1
#
_cell.length_a   1.000
_cell.length_b   1.000
_cell.length_c   1.000
_cell.angle_alpha   90.00
_cell.angle_beta   90.00
_cell.angle_gamma   90.00
#
_symmetry.space_group_name_H-M   'P 1'
#
loop_
_entity.id
_entity.type
_entity.pdbx_description
1 polymer ?
#
loop_
_entity_poly.entity_id
_entity_poly.type
_entity_poly.pdbx_seq_one_letter_code
_entity_poly.pdbx_strand_id
1 'polypeptide(L)'
;MMCGGCVARVRSILAADPLVEMAAVNLLGESAAVRLRAPAPPGAGEELAAWLTECGFPATTCRGGAAAGAGESARKWREMAARKQELLLRSRDRVAFALPKSGPDMLELERSRELTQPSASHPTPCQGTQK
;
A
#
# COMPACT_ATOMS: atom_id res chain seq x y z
N MET A 1 9.54 -5.47 -27.82
CA MET A 1 8.61 -4.31 -27.83
C MET A 1 9.43 -3.02 -27.73
N MET A 2 9.32 -2.06 -28.67
CA MET A 2 10.28 -0.93 -28.72
C MET A 2 9.77 0.43 -28.21
N CYS A 3 8.46 0.68 -28.18
CA CYS A 3 7.94 1.99 -27.78
C CYS A 3 6.61 1.90 -27.02
N GLY A 4 6.21 3.00 -26.38
CA GLY A 4 4.91 3.10 -25.71
C GLY A 4 3.72 2.82 -26.65
N GLY A 5 3.86 3.08 -27.95
CA GLY A 5 2.86 2.72 -28.96
C GLY A 5 2.65 1.20 -29.09
N CYS A 6 3.70 0.38 -28.96
CA CYS A 6 3.56 -1.07 -28.94
C CYS A 6 2.80 -1.53 -27.69
N VAL A 7 3.12 -0.94 -26.52
CA VAL A 7 2.45 -1.24 -25.24
C VAL A 7 0.96 -0.97 -25.33
N ALA A 8 0.59 0.19 -25.87
CA ALA A 8 -0.81 0.56 -26.07
C ALA A 8 -1.53 -0.45 -26.97
N ARG A 9 -0.90 -0.87 -28.08
CA ARG A 9 -1.48 -1.81 -29.03
C ARG A 9 -1.69 -3.20 -28.42
N VAL A 10 -0.69 -3.74 -27.73
CA VAL A 10 -0.80 -5.03 -27.02
C VAL A 10 -1.90 -4.97 -25.96
N ARG A 11 -1.97 -3.89 -25.18
CA ARG A 11 -3.02 -3.70 -24.19
C ARG A 11 -4.42 -3.67 -24.84
N SER A 12 -4.58 -2.98 -25.96
CA SER A 12 -5.85 -2.93 -26.69
C SER A 12 -6.27 -4.30 -27.24
N ILE A 13 -5.33 -5.08 -27.78
CA ILE A 13 -5.59 -6.44 -28.26
C ILE A 13 -6.05 -7.34 -27.11
N LEU A 14 -5.32 -7.33 -25.99
CA LEU A 14 -5.69 -8.11 -24.80
C LEU A 14 -7.03 -7.68 -24.20
N ALA A 15 -7.33 -6.38 -24.17
CA ALA A 15 -8.57 -5.86 -23.61
C ALA A 15 -9.81 -6.10 -24.49
N ALA A 16 -9.61 -6.43 -25.77
CA ALA A 16 -10.70 -6.78 -26.67
C ALA A 16 -11.25 -8.19 -26.39
N ASP A 17 -10.47 -9.05 -25.77
CA ASP A 17 -10.90 -10.40 -25.42
C ASP A 17 -11.86 -10.38 -24.21
N PRO A 18 -13.07 -10.96 -24.33
CA PRO A 18 -14.06 -10.94 -23.25
C PRO A 18 -13.62 -11.70 -22.00
N LEU A 19 -12.72 -12.68 -22.13
CA LEU A 19 -12.16 -13.45 -21.02
C LEU A 19 -11.20 -12.62 -20.17
N VAL A 20 -10.66 -11.51 -20.67
CA VAL A 20 -9.68 -10.69 -19.96
C VAL A 20 -10.36 -9.69 -19.02
N GLU A 21 -10.16 -9.85 -17.73
CA GLU A 21 -10.60 -8.90 -16.71
C GLU A 21 -9.71 -7.65 -16.69
N MET A 22 -8.40 -7.85 -16.66
CA MET A 22 -7.42 -6.77 -16.59
C MET A 22 -6.12 -7.17 -17.27
N ALA A 23 -5.55 -6.26 -18.06
CA ALA A 23 -4.25 -6.43 -18.70
C ALA A 23 -3.30 -5.31 -18.27
N ALA A 24 -2.10 -5.69 -17.81
CA ALA A 24 -1.00 -4.79 -17.50
C ALA A 24 0.21 -5.19 -18.32
N VAL A 25 0.80 -4.24 -19.03
CA VAL A 25 1.94 -4.49 -19.93
C VAL A 25 3.15 -3.71 -19.42
N ASN A 26 4.26 -4.41 -19.23
CA ASN A 26 5.54 -3.84 -18.83
C ASN A 26 6.45 -3.75 -20.07
N LEU A 27 6.81 -2.52 -20.46
CA LEU A 27 7.71 -2.29 -21.58
C LEU A 27 9.14 -2.73 -21.26
N LEU A 28 9.62 -2.43 -20.04
CA LEU A 28 11.00 -2.67 -19.66
C LEU A 28 11.31 -4.16 -19.50
N GLY A 29 10.33 -4.92 -18.99
CA GLY A 29 10.41 -6.37 -18.84
C GLY A 29 9.85 -7.15 -20.03
N GLU A 30 9.45 -6.47 -21.11
CA GLU A 30 8.81 -7.07 -22.30
C GLU A 30 7.74 -8.12 -21.98
N SER A 31 6.94 -7.86 -20.94
CA SER A 31 6.02 -8.84 -20.36
C SER A 31 4.63 -8.27 -20.16
N ALA A 32 3.61 -9.10 -20.40
CA ALA A 32 2.22 -8.76 -20.16
C ALA A 32 1.65 -9.68 -19.07
N ALA A 33 1.12 -9.06 -18.02
CA ALA A 33 0.36 -9.74 -16.99
C ALA A 33 -1.13 -9.58 -17.28
N VAL A 34 -1.82 -10.70 -17.40
CA VAL A 34 -3.25 -10.75 -17.75
C VAL A 34 -4.00 -11.44 -16.61
N ARG A 35 -5.07 -10.83 -16.14
CA ARG A 35 -6.05 -11.44 -15.24
C ARG A 35 -7.24 -11.88 -16.08
N LEU A 36 -7.55 -13.17 -16.02
CA LEU A 36 -8.68 -13.76 -16.71
C LEU A 36 -9.87 -13.80 -15.75
N ARG A 37 -11.08 -13.54 -16.28
CA ARG A 37 -12.33 -13.76 -15.55
C ARG A 37 -12.51 -15.25 -15.30
N ALA A 38 -12.90 -15.61 -14.07
CA ALA A 38 -13.27 -16.98 -13.75
C ALA A 38 -14.74 -17.25 -14.14
N PRO A 39 -15.06 -18.44 -14.67
CA PRO A 39 -14.17 -19.55 -15.00
C PRO A 39 -13.47 -19.34 -16.36
N ALA A 40 -12.13 -19.40 -16.37
CA ALA A 40 -11.35 -19.34 -17.60
C ALA A 40 -11.08 -20.76 -18.14
N PRO A 41 -11.19 -20.99 -19.46
CA PRO A 41 -10.89 -22.29 -20.03
C PRO A 41 -9.41 -22.66 -19.85
N PRO A 42 -9.09 -23.95 -19.65
CA PRO A 42 -7.70 -24.40 -19.64
C PRO A 42 -7.10 -24.12 -21.01
N GLY A 43 -6.00 -23.37 -21.06
CA GLY A 43 -5.37 -22.98 -22.32
C GLY A 43 -5.63 -21.53 -22.75
N ALA A 44 -6.53 -20.80 -22.08
CA ALA A 44 -6.84 -19.40 -22.43
C ALA A 44 -5.58 -18.51 -22.54
N GLY A 45 -4.59 -18.75 -21.68
CA GLY A 45 -3.31 -18.03 -21.76
C GLY A 45 -2.53 -18.35 -23.03
N GLU A 46 -2.51 -19.61 -23.46
CA GLU A 46 -1.86 -20.04 -24.70
C GLU A 46 -2.57 -19.46 -25.93
N GLU A 47 -3.91 -19.42 -25.93
CA GLU A 47 -4.69 -18.79 -27.00
C GLU A 47 -4.42 -17.28 -27.11
N LEU A 48 -4.38 -16.56 -25.98
CA LEU A 48 -4.03 -15.14 -25.95
C LEU A 48 -2.59 -14.89 -26.47
N ALA A 49 -1.64 -15.77 -26.14
CA ALA A 49 -0.27 -15.68 -26.65
C ALA A 49 -0.19 -15.96 -28.17
N ALA A 50 -0.95 -16.92 -28.66
CA ALA A 50 -1.07 -17.21 -30.10
C ALA A 50 -1.67 -16.01 -30.84
N TRP A 51 -2.76 -15.44 -30.32
CA TRP A 51 -3.41 -14.26 -30.90
C TRP A 51 -2.46 -13.06 -30.97
N LEU A 52 -1.71 -12.79 -29.89
CA LEU A 52 -0.71 -11.72 -29.89
C LEU A 52 0.36 -11.97 -30.97
N THR A 53 0.81 -13.21 -31.11
CA THR A 53 1.80 -13.60 -32.12
C THR A 53 1.27 -13.36 -33.53
N GLU A 54 0.00 -13.68 -33.78
CA GLU A 54 -0.68 -13.42 -35.05
C GLU A 54 -0.85 -11.92 -35.35
N CYS A 55 -1.03 -11.10 -34.30
CA CYS A 55 -1.01 -9.64 -34.42
C CYS A 55 0.40 -9.04 -34.59
N GLY A 56 1.44 -9.87 -34.71
CA GLY A 56 2.83 -9.45 -34.90
C GLY A 56 3.61 -9.19 -33.60
N PHE A 57 3.09 -9.63 -32.45
CA PHE A 57 3.76 -9.56 -31.15
C PHE A 57 4.12 -10.98 -30.68
N PRO A 58 5.31 -11.50 -31.02
CA PRO A 58 5.69 -12.85 -30.62
C PRO A 58 5.64 -12.98 -29.10
N ALA A 59 4.74 -13.81 -28.60
CA ALA A 59 4.44 -13.95 -27.19
C ALA A 59 4.41 -15.43 -26.79
N THR A 60 4.93 -15.73 -25.60
CA THR A 60 4.90 -17.07 -25.00
C THR A 60 4.31 -17.00 -23.60
N THR A 61 3.59 -18.05 -23.19
CA THR A 61 3.02 -18.14 -21.85
C THR A 61 4.09 -18.48 -20.81
N CYS A 62 4.48 -17.48 -20.01
CA CYS A 62 5.39 -17.70 -18.90
C CYS A 62 4.62 -18.13 -17.62
N ARG A 63 4.26 -19.41 -17.52
CA ARG A 63 3.52 -19.93 -16.35
C ARG A 63 4.39 -20.13 -15.09
N GLY A 64 5.72 -20.25 -15.25
CA GLY A 64 6.61 -20.71 -14.17
C GLY A 64 7.29 -19.63 -13.32
N GLY A 65 7.64 -18.46 -13.88
CA GLY A 65 8.47 -17.47 -13.17
C GLY A 65 7.68 -16.35 -12.49
N ALA A 66 6.65 -15.84 -13.16
CA ALA A 66 5.90 -14.67 -12.68
C ALA A 66 4.94 -15.02 -11.53
N ALA A 67 4.32 -16.20 -11.54
CA ALA A 67 3.35 -16.59 -10.52
C ALA A 67 3.99 -16.76 -9.14
N ALA A 68 5.17 -17.37 -9.07
CA ALA A 68 5.90 -17.57 -7.81
C ALA A 68 6.39 -16.23 -7.23
N GLY A 69 7.02 -15.38 -8.06
CA GLY A 69 7.56 -14.09 -7.61
C GLY A 69 6.50 -13.02 -7.32
N ALA A 70 5.39 -13.01 -8.08
CA ALA A 70 4.29 -12.07 -7.85
C ALA A 70 3.56 -12.36 -6.54
N GLY A 71 3.40 -13.64 -6.17
CA GLY A 71 2.83 -14.05 -4.89
C GLY A 71 3.64 -13.53 -3.70
N GLU A 72 4.96 -13.70 -3.75
CA GLU A 72 5.86 -13.21 -2.70
C GLU A 72 5.87 -11.68 -2.63
N SER A 73 5.99 -11.00 -3.76
CA SER A 73 6.01 -9.52 -3.82
C SER A 73 4.71 -8.92 -3.31
N ALA A 74 3.57 -9.50 -3.67
CA ALA A 74 2.26 -9.07 -3.17
C ALA A 74 2.11 -9.31 -1.66
N ARG A 75 2.67 -10.39 -1.12
CA ARG A 75 2.71 -10.63 0.34
C ARG A 75 3.56 -9.57 1.04
N LYS A 76 4.77 -9.32 0.55
CA LYS A 76 5.69 -8.30 1.11
C LYS A 76 5.08 -6.89 1.08
N TRP A 77 4.42 -6.52 -0.01
CA TRP A 77 3.72 -5.24 -0.11
C TRP A 77 2.62 -5.09 0.93
N ARG A 78 1.80 -6.14 1.13
CA ARG A 78 0.76 -6.15 2.17
C ARG A 78 1.35 -6.02 3.58
N GLU A 79 2.47 -6.68 3.83
CA GLU A 79 3.17 -6.62 5.11
C GLU A 79 3.74 -5.21 5.38
N MET A 80 4.34 -4.58 4.37
CA MET A 80 4.83 -3.20 4.46
C MET A 80 3.69 -2.18 4.62
N ALA A 81 2.56 -2.40 3.95
CA ALA A 81 1.38 -1.57 4.09
C ALA A 81 0.81 -1.64 5.53
N ALA A 82 0.74 -2.84 6.11
CA ALA A 82 0.32 -3.03 7.50
C ALA A 82 1.29 -2.35 8.49
N ARG A 83 2.60 -2.55 8.32
CA ARG A 83 3.63 -1.86 9.13
C ARG A 83 3.57 -0.34 9.02
N LYS A 84 3.33 0.19 7.82
CA LYS A 84 3.20 1.64 7.61
C LYS A 84 2.04 2.19 8.43
N GLN A 85 0.90 1.51 8.45
CA GLN A 85 -0.28 1.97 9.18
C GLN A 85 -0.06 1.96 10.70
N GLU A 86 0.61 0.93 11.22
CA GLU A 86 1.02 0.87 12.64
C GLU A 86 1.95 2.04 13.03
N LEU A 87 2.95 2.33 12.20
CA LEU A 87 3.87 3.45 12.44
C LEU A 87 3.17 4.81 12.39
N LEU A 88 2.19 4.99 11.49
CA LEU A 88 1.40 6.21 11.41
C LEU A 88 0.53 6.41 12.66
N LEU A 89 -0.10 5.35 13.17
CA LEU A 89 -0.87 5.43 14.42
C LEU A 89 0.02 5.77 15.61
N ARG A 90 1.18 5.11 15.74
CA ARG A 90 2.13 5.37 16.85
C ARG A 90 2.73 6.78 16.84
N SER A 91 2.85 7.39 15.65
CA SER A 91 3.44 8.73 15.51
C SER A 91 2.42 9.86 15.64
N ARG A 92 1.11 9.57 15.53
CA ARG A 92 0.05 10.59 15.58
C ARG A 92 0.08 11.44 16.85
N ASP A 93 0.39 10.84 17.99
CA ASP A 93 0.34 11.53 19.29
C ASP A 93 1.69 12.18 19.69
N ARG A 94 2.68 12.21 18.77
CA ARG A 94 3.96 12.87 19.00
C ARG A 94 3.88 14.34 18.61
N VAL A 95 3.85 15.22 19.61
CA VAL A 95 3.92 16.68 19.43
C VAL A 95 5.35 17.15 19.71
N ALA A 96 5.95 17.86 18.75
CA ALA A 96 7.23 18.52 18.93
C ALA A 96 6.99 20.03 19.14
N PHE A 97 7.48 20.58 20.25
CA PHE A 97 7.41 22.00 20.54
C PHE A 97 8.76 22.65 20.23
N ALA A 98 8.73 23.74 19.46
CA ALA A 98 9.87 24.63 19.34
C ALA A 98 9.84 25.59 20.53
N LEU A 99 10.77 25.41 21.48
CA LEU A 99 10.94 26.34 22.58
C LEU A 99 11.86 27.50 22.13
N PRO A 100 11.44 28.77 22.30
CA PRO A 100 12.28 29.92 21.99
C PRO A 100 13.51 29.94 22.91
N LYS A 101 14.67 30.34 22.34
CA LYS A 101 15.92 30.44 23.11
C LYS A 101 15.92 31.59 24.13
N SER A 102 15.03 32.57 23.99
CA SER A 102 14.76 33.61 24.98
C SER A 102 13.61 33.13 25.88
N GLY A 103 13.95 32.70 27.09
CA GLY A 103 12.95 32.40 28.12
C GLY A 103 12.13 33.65 28.47
N PRO A 104 10.89 33.48 28.97
CA PRO A 104 10.14 34.60 29.52
C PRO A 104 10.88 35.17 30.73
N ASP A 105 10.78 36.48 30.90
CA ASP A 105 11.24 37.17 32.11
C ASP A 105 10.68 36.43 33.35
N MET A 106 11.55 36.12 34.33
CA MET A 106 11.26 35.19 35.44
C MET A 106 9.99 35.59 36.22
N LEU A 107 9.62 36.88 36.19
CA LEU A 107 8.41 37.42 36.82
C LEU A 107 7.08 36.95 36.17
N GLU A 108 7.04 36.67 34.87
CA GLU A 108 5.80 36.22 34.19
C GLU A 108 5.49 34.73 34.47
N LEU A 109 6.53 33.94 34.78
CA LEU A 109 6.39 32.53 35.11
C LEU A 109 5.89 32.30 36.55
N GLU A 110 6.21 33.19 37.48
CA GLU A 110 5.66 33.17 38.85
C GLU A 110 4.17 33.52 38.85
N ARG A 111 3.75 34.54 38.10
CA ARG A 111 2.34 34.98 38.05
C ARG A 111 1.40 33.93 37.43
N SER A 112 1.89 33.10 36.51
CA SER A 112 1.11 32.02 35.88
C SER A 112 0.99 30.76 36.76
N ARG A 113 1.88 30.58 37.74
CA ARG A 113 1.83 29.46 38.69
C ARG A 113 0.73 29.61 39.73
N GLU A 114 0.34 30.84 40.07
CA GLU A 114 -0.74 31.09 41.02
C GLU A 114 -2.14 30.76 40.49
N LEU A 115 -2.37 30.79 39.16
CA LEU A 115 -3.68 30.42 38.59
C LEU A 115 -3.85 28.91 38.33
N THR A 116 -2.76 28.13 38.27
CA THR A 116 -2.82 26.67 38.14
C THR A 116 -2.62 26.00 39.50
N GLN A 117 -3.46 26.35 40.48
CA GLN A 117 -3.77 25.40 41.54
C GLN A 117 -5.04 24.65 41.13
N PRO A 118 -4.92 23.42 40.59
CA PRO A 118 -6.09 22.56 40.52
C PRO A 118 -6.52 22.24 41.94
N SER A 119 -7.72 22.69 42.30
CA SER A 119 -8.42 22.21 43.49
C SER A 119 -8.39 20.68 43.44
N ALA A 120 -7.57 20.08 44.32
CA ALA A 120 -7.44 18.65 44.45
C ALA A 120 -8.77 18.10 44.97
N SER A 121 -9.65 17.75 44.05
CA SER A 121 -10.80 16.90 44.28
C SER A 121 -10.31 15.54 44.80
N HIS A 122 -10.40 15.40 46.12
CA HIS A 122 -10.67 14.20 46.93
C HIS A 122 -10.17 12.84 46.37
N PRO A 123 -9.23 12.15 47.06
CA PRO A 123 -8.99 10.75 46.80
C PRO A 123 -10.17 9.92 47.32
N THR A 124 -10.79 9.13 46.44
CA THR A 124 -11.74 8.07 46.81
C THR A 124 -10.99 6.96 47.54
N PRO A 125 -11.30 6.63 48.81
CA PRO A 125 -10.76 5.43 49.43
C PRO A 125 -11.57 4.21 48.94
N CYS A 126 -10.96 3.39 48.10
CA CYS A 126 -11.39 2.01 47.87
C CYS A 126 -11.17 1.21 49.18
N GLN A 127 -12.16 1.18 50.06
CA GLN A 127 -12.22 0.17 51.13
C GLN A 127 -12.95 -1.07 50.59
N GLY A 128 -12.17 -1.95 49.97
CA GLY A 128 -12.55 -3.32 49.67
C GLY A 128 -11.88 -4.28 50.65
N THR A 129 -12.72 -4.97 51.42
CA THR A 129 -12.49 -6.31 51.97
C THR A 129 -11.61 -6.45 53.23
N GLN A 130 -12.26 -6.59 54.38
CA GLN A 130 -11.75 -7.34 55.52
C GLN A 130 -12.83 -8.31 56.03
N LYS A 131 -12.41 -9.57 56.21
CA LYS A 131 -13.11 -10.77 56.72
C LYS A 131 -14.04 -11.53 55.79
#